data_AF-A0AAD8H2L6-F1
#
_entry.id   AF-A0AAD8H2L6-F1
#
_cell.length_a   1.000
_cell.length_b   1.000
_cell.length_c   1.000
_cell.angle_alpha   90.00
_cell.angle_beta   90.00
_cell.angle_gamma   90.00
#
_symmetry.space_group_name_H-M   'P 1'
#
loop_
_entity.id
_entity.type
_entity.pdbx_description
1 polymer ?
#
loop_
_entity_poly.entity_id
_entity_poly.type
_entity_poly.pdbx_seq_one_letter_code
_entity_poly.pdbx_strand_id
1 'polypeptide(L)'
;MTKEKPATLKQATLETFGYVCEEISHKDLQEDEVNYVLYVVVQGMRYEESVDVRLTTTRALNNALNLSKTKFQNETDRNIIMNEIFQFTVVAVQGDKIFGLQAIKFWSSICDEEIKLQNYKVPDTHVSEVPHPRFIEKALSSLVPVLLDTLHEGKED
;
A
#
# COMPACT_ATOMS: atom_id res chain seq x y z
N MET A 1 3.21 -4.11 31.50
CA MET A 1 4.27 -4.10 30.46
C MET A 1 4.03 -5.27 29.53
N THR A 2 3.36 -5.05 28.41
CA THR A 2 3.35 -6.03 27.31
C THR A 2 4.77 -6.10 26.76
N LYS A 3 5.42 -7.27 26.82
CA LYS A 3 6.73 -7.46 26.21
C LYS A 3 6.58 -7.24 24.70
N GLU A 4 7.32 -6.29 24.17
CA GLU A 4 7.37 -6.06 22.74
C GLU A 4 7.88 -7.31 22.02
N LYS A 5 7.25 -7.67 20.91
CA LYS A 5 7.65 -8.86 20.13
C LYS A 5 9.02 -8.58 19.47
N PRO A 6 9.92 -9.59 19.37
CA PRO A 6 11.19 -9.43 18.66
C PRO A 6 10.98 -8.99 17.22
N ALA A 7 11.82 -8.07 16.72
CA ALA A 7 11.74 -7.56 15.35
C ALA A 7 11.81 -8.69 14.30
N THR A 8 12.66 -9.70 14.54
CA THR A 8 12.79 -10.87 13.66
C THR A 8 11.50 -11.69 13.57
N LEU A 9 10.75 -11.80 14.67
CA LEU A 9 9.46 -12.48 14.68
C LEU A 9 8.40 -11.68 13.93
N LYS A 10 8.36 -10.35 14.14
CA LYS A 10 7.47 -9.45 13.37
C LYS A 10 7.76 -9.57 11.88
N GLN A 11 9.03 -9.54 11.49
CA GLN A 11 9.48 -9.68 10.10
C GLN A 11 9.03 -10.99 9.47
N ALA A 12 9.36 -12.14 10.07
CA ALA A 12 8.97 -13.45 9.53
C ALA A 12 7.44 -13.60 9.43
N THR A 13 6.70 -13.01 10.38
CA THR A 13 5.23 -13.01 10.37
C THR A 13 4.69 -12.22 9.18
N LEU A 14 5.19 -10.99 8.98
CA LEU A 14 4.75 -10.11 7.91
C LEU A 14 5.10 -10.67 6.53
N GLU A 15 6.28 -11.27 6.38
CA GLU A 15 6.68 -11.94 5.14
C GLU A 15 5.73 -13.10 4.81
N THR A 16 5.42 -13.94 5.81
CA THR A 16 4.47 -15.04 5.63
C THR A 16 3.09 -14.52 5.25
N PHE A 17 2.61 -13.45 5.90
CA PHE A 17 1.35 -12.81 5.53
C PHE A 17 1.36 -12.31 4.09
N GLY A 18 2.46 -11.71 3.64
CA GLY A 18 2.62 -11.27 2.25
C GLY A 18 2.39 -12.40 1.25
N TYR A 19 3.03 -13.55 1.44
CA TYR A 19 2.83 -14.72 0.56
C TYR A 19 1.42 -15.30 0.65
N VAL A 20 0.85 -15.37 1.86
CA VAL A 20 -0.55 -15.80 2.04
C VAL A 20 -1.50 -14.89 1.27
N CYS A 21 -1.26 -13.58 1.27
CA CYS A 21 -2.08 -12.62 0.55
C CYS A 21 -1.96 -12.72 -0.98
N GLU A 22 -0.82 -13.21 -1.47
CA GLU A 22 -0.58 -13.41 -2.90
C GLU A 22 -1.32 -14.65 -3.43
N GLU A 23 -1.36 -15.71 -2.63
CA GLU A 23 -1.95 -17.01 -3.00
C GLU A 23 -3.47 -17.08 -2.79
N ILE A 24 -4.01 -16.40 -1.77
CA ILE A 24 -5.42 -16.51 -1.42
C ILE A 24 -6.30 -15.64 -2.34
N SER A 25 -7.40 -16.21 -2.82
CA SER A 25 -8.45 -15.43 -3.49
C SER A 25 -9.24 -14.61 -2.47
N HIS A 26 -9.56 -13.35 -2.79
CA HIS A 26 -10.45 -12.52 -1.97
C HIS A 26 -11.83 -13.14 -1.71
N LYS A 27 -12.21 -14.18 -2.47
CA LYS A 27 -13.47 -14.92 -2.29
C LYS A 27 -13.41 -15.94 -1.15
N ASP A 28 -12.21 -16.33 -0.72
CA ASP A 28 -11.98 -17.35 0.30
C ASP A 28 -11.77 -16.75 1.71
N LEU A 29 -11.73 -15.41 1.82
CA LEU A 29 -11.62 -14.69 3.08
C LEU A 29 -12.90 -13.93 3.39
N GLN A 30 -13.26 -13.87 4.68
CA GLN A 30 -14.30 -12.96 5.12
C GLN A 30 -13.80 -11.52 5.06
N GLU A 31 -14.74 -10.59 4.86
CA GLU A 31 -14.42 -9.17 4.72
C GLU A 31 -13.66 -8.60 5.95
N ASP A 32 -13.99 -9.08 7.15
CA ASP A 32 -13.33 -8.69 8.39
C ASP A 32 -11.89 -9.24 8.50
N GLU A 33 -11.62 -10.41 7.92
CA GLU A 33 -10.28 -11.00 7.88
C GLU A 33 -9.36 -10.22 6.94
N VAL A 34 -9.87 -9.83 5.77
CA VAL A 34 -9.14 -8.96 4.83
C VAL A 34 -8.83 -7.60 5.48
N ASN A 35 -9.80 -7.03 6.21
CA ASN A 35 -9.62 -5.79 6.97
C ASN A 35 -8.50 -5.92 8.00
N TYR A 36 -8.53 -6.98 8.79
CA TYR A 36 -7.56 -7.20 9.84
C TYR A 36 -6.15 -7.41 9.27
N VAL A 37 -6.02 -8.18 8.19
CA VAL A 37 -4.75 -8.41 7.51
C VAL A 37 -4.16 -7.10 6.98
N LEU A 38 -4.96 -6.30 6.25
CA LEU A 38 -4.50 -5.01 5.72
C LEU A 38 -4.11 -4.05 6.85
N TYR A 39 -4.92 -3.97 7.91
CA TYR A 39 -4.60 -3.15 9.08
C TYR A 39 -3.27 -3.58 9.72
N VAL A 40 -3.08 -4.86 10.00
CA VAL A 40 -1.84 -5.38 10.61
C VAL A 40 -0.63 -5.12 9.73
N VAL A 41 -0.77 -5.28 8.40
CA VAL A 41 0.29 -4.94 7.46
C VAL A 41 0.58 -3.44 7.51
N VAL A 42 -0.41 -2.54 7.39
CA VAL A 42 -0.14 -1.09 7.42
C VAL A 42 0.49 -0.63 8.74
N GLN A 43 0.11 -1.22 9.88
CA GLN A 43 0.73 -0.94 11.17
C GLN A 43 2.23 -1.30 11.23
N GLY A 44 2.70 -2.24 10.41
CA GLY A 44 4.13 -2.59 10.30
C GLY A 44 4.98 -1.55 9.57
N MET A 45 4.38 -0.49 9.02
CA MET A 45 5.09 0.62 8.35
C MET A 45 5.39 1.80 9.27
N ARG A 46 4.98 1.73 10.54
CA ARG A 46 5.19 2.77 11.54
C ARG A 46 6.67 3.14 11.70
N TYR A 47 6.94 4.42 11.96
CA TYR A 47 8.31 4.95 12.05
C TYR A 47 9.12 4.34 13.21
N GLU A 48 8.42 3.85 14.24
CA GLU A 48 9.02 3.21 15.42
C GLU A 48 9.49 1.77 15.17
N GLU A 49 9.00 1.11 14.10
CA GLU A 49 9.45 -0.23 13.73
C GLU A 49 10.88 -0.20 13.16
N SER A 50 11.59 -1.33 13.16
CA SER A 50 12.93 -1.37 12.55
C SER A 50 12.86 -1.22 11.03
N VAL A 51 13.96 -0.78 10.41
CA VAL A 51 14.08 -0.67 8.93
C VAL A 51 13.71 -2.00 8.25
N ASP A 52 14.15 -3.13 8.80
CA ASP A 52 13.88 -4.47 8.27
C ASP A 52 12.40 -4.86 8.36
N VAL A 53 11.73 -4.49 9.46
CA VAL A 53 10.29 -4.69 9.63
C VAL A 53 9.55 -3.83 8.62
N ARG A 54 9.87 -2.53 8.51
CA ARG A 54 9.23 -1.64 7.52
C ARG A 54 9.42 -2.13 6.08
N LEU A 55 10.62 -2.57 5.71
CA LEU A 55 10.91 -3.12 4.38
C LEU A 55 10.07 -4.37 4.06
N THR A 56 9.96 -5.26 5.03
CA THR A 56 9.20 -6.50 4.88
C THR A 56 7.71 -6.22 4.81
N THR A 57 7.24 -5.25 5.59
CA THR A 57 5.86 -4.76 5.54
C THR A 57 5.49 -4.19 4.17
N THR A 58 6.33 -3.32 3.58
CA THR A 58 6.05 -2.75 2.25
C THR A 58 5.89 -3.86 1.20
N ARG A 59 6.72 -4.90 1.26
CA ARG A 59 6.60 -6.07 0.38
C ARG A 59 5.28 -6.80 0.61
N ALA A 60 4.93 -7.06 1.87
CA ALA A 60 3.66 -7.69 2.22
C ALA A 60 2.44 -6.88 1.73
N LEU A 61 2.50 -5.55 1.79
CA LEU A 61 1.43 -4.67 1.31
C LEU A 61 1.28 -4.70 -0.21
N ASN A 62 2.39 -4.73 -0.95
CA ASN A 62 2.35 -4.94 -2.41
C ASN A 62 1.71 -6.28 -2.78
N ASN A 63 2.04 -7.35 -2.06
CA ASN A 63 1.45 -8.66 -2.29
C ASN A 63 -0.04 -8.70 -1.91
N ALA A 64 -0.44 -7.96 -0.87
CA ALA A 64 -1.83 -7.82 -0.43
C ALA A 64 -2.68 -6.86 -1.29
N LEU A 65 -2.10 -6.23 -2.31
CA LEU A 65 -2.79 -5.25 -3.14
C LEU A 65 -3.94 -5.89 -3.95
N ASN A 66 -3.82 -7.18 -4.29
CA ASN A 66 -4.86 -7.94 -4.96
C ASN A 66 -6.06 -8.26 -4.04
N LEU A 67 -5.82 -8.54 -2.75
CA LEU A 67 -6.88 -8.76 -1.76
C LEU A 67 -7.64 -7.49 -1.41
N SER A 68 -6.96 -6.35 -1.45
CA SER A 68 -7.55 -5.05 -1.14
C SER A 68 -8.41 -4.49 -2.26
N LYS A 69 -8.49 -5.13 -3.45
CA LYS A 69 -9.35 -4.67 -4.57
C LYS A 69 -10.81 -4.48 -4.17
N THR A 70 -11.38 -5.40 -3.39
CA THR A 70 -12.76 -5.29 -2.87
C THR A 70 -12.85 -4.25 -1.76
N LYS A 71 -11.85 -4.16 -0.88
CA LYS A 71 -11.79 -3.16 0.20
C LYS A 71 -11.70 -1.74 -0.31
N PHE A 72 -10.95 -1.53 -1.38
CA PHE A 72 -10.81 -0.23 -1.98
C PHE A 72 -12.05 0.27 -2.73
N GLN A 73 -13.04 -0.61 -2.97
CA GLN A 73 -14.37 -0.18 -3.38
C GLN A 73 -15.09 0.54 -2.24
N ASN A 74 -14.76 0.22 -0.98
CA ASN A 74 -15.23 0.95 0.19
C ASN A 74 -14.42 2.25 0.35
N GLU A 75 -15.12 3.37 0.23
CA GLU A 75 -14.53 4.70 0.31
C GLU A 75 -13.84 4.99 1.65
N THR A 76 -14.41 4.52 2.76
CA THR A 76 -13.89 4.76 4.11
C THR A 76 -12.57 4.01 4.32
N ASP A 77 -12.56 2.71 4.05
CA ASP A 77 -11.38 1.85 4.24
C ASP A 77 -10.23 2.30 3.32
N ARG A 78 -10.57 2.64 2.07
CA ARG A 78 -9.61 3.24 1.14
C ARG A 78 -8.99 4.49 1.73
N ASN A 79 -9.78 5.45 2.21
CA ASN A 79 -9.25 6.72 2.69
C ASN A 79 -8.32 6.53 3.90
N ILE A 80 -8.57 5.52 4.76
CA ILE A 80 -7.69 5.18 5.88
C ILE A 80 -6.32 4.70 5.38
N ILE A 81 -6.31 3.66 4.54
CA ILE A 81 -5.07 3.08 4.00
C ILE A 81 -4.28 4.15 3.23
N MET A 82 -4.96 4.94 2.40
CA MET A 82 -4.35 5.99 1.60
C MET A 82 -3.76 7.11 2.46
N ASN A 83 -4.44 7.50 3.54
CA ASN A 83 -3.90 8.49 4.47
C ASN A 83 -2.66 7.96 5.20
N GLU A 84 -2.68 6.72 5.69
CA GLU A 84 -1.52 6.13 6.38
C GLU A 84 -0.30 6.04 5.44
N ILE A 85 -0.50 5.52 4.22
CA ILE A 85 0.57 5.40 3.22
C ILE A 85 1.07 6.77 2.78
N PHE A 86 0.18 7.76 2.65
CA PHE A 86 0.58 9.13 2.36
C PHE A 86 1.43 9.74 3.47
N GLN A 87 1.02 9.62 4.74
CA GLN A 87 1.79 10.11 5.89
C GLN A 87 3.18 9.46 5.91
N PHE A 88 3.25 8.16 5.62
CA PHE A 88 4.52 7.45 5.49
C PHE A 88 5.37 8.00 4.34
N THR A 89 4.78 8.25 3.17
CA THR A 89 5.49 8.78 2.00
C THR A 89 6.14 10.15 2.30
N VAL A 90 5.41 11.07 2.95
CA VAL A 90 5.91 12.41 3.28
C VAL A 90 7.06 12.34 4.29
N VAL A 91 6.91 11.55 5.36
CA VAL A 91 7.95 11.37 6.38
C VAL A 91 9.21 10.74 5.77
N ALA A 92 9.03 9.81 4.84
CA ALA A 92 10.12 9.09 4.23
C ALA A 92 11.02 9.97 3.35
N VAL A 93 10.42 10.81 2.52
CA VAL A 93 11.16 11.72 1.62
C VAL A 93 11.93 12.77 2.40
N GLN A 94 11.55 13.06 3.65
CA GLN A 94 12.22 14.05 4.50
C GLN A 94 13.37 13.49 5.37
N GLY A 95 13.58 12.17 5.43
CA GLY A 95 14.61 11.64 6.35
C GLY A 95 15.05 10.18 6.18
N ASP A 96 14.27 9.30 5.55
CA ASP A 96 14.62 7.90 5.32
C ASP A 96 14.45 7.53 3.85
N LYS A 97 15.54 7.68 3.08
CA LYS A 97 15.58 7.41 1.63
C LYS A 97 15.16 5.98 1.27
N ILE A 98 15.41 5.00 2.15
CA ILE A 98 15.04 3.59 1.92
C ILE A 98 13.52 3.42 2.01
N PHE A 99 12.91 4.04 3.02
CA PHE A 99 11.47 4.04 3.19
C PHE A 99 10.79 4.87 2.09
N GLY A 100 11.41 5.95 1.62
CA GLY A 100 10.86 6.82 0.57
C GLY A 100 10.78 6.08 -0.75
N LEU A 101 11.84 5.36 -1.10
CA LEU A 101 11.87 4.50 -2.29
C LEU A 101 10.77 3.43 -2.24
N GLN A 102 10.53 2.83 -1.07
CA GLN A 102 9.51 1.81 -0.89
C GLN A 102 8.10 2.34 -1.05
N ALA A 103 7.81 3.49 -0.45
CA ALA A 103 6.53 4.18 -0.60
C ALA A 103 6.27 4.55 -2.07
N ILE A 104 7.28 5.08 -2.77
CA ILE A 104 7.19 5.40 -4.22
C ILE A 104 6.95 4.14 -5.06
N LYS A 105 7.61 3.02 -4.75
CA LYS A 105 7.36 1.73 -5.42
C LYS A 105 5.93 1.25 -5.20
N PHE A 106 5.39 1.44 -3.99
CA PHE A 106 4.01 1.10 -3.70
C PHE A 106 3.02 1.96 -4.52
N TRP A 107 3.26 3.27 -4.63
CA TRP A 107 2.48 4.14 -5.52
C TRP A 107 2.55 3.71 -6.98
N SER A 108 3.71 3.21 -7.44
CA SER A 108 3.87 2.66 -8.79
C SER A 108 2.99 1.41 -8.99
N SER A 109 2.95 0.50 -8.02
CA SER A 109 2.04 -0.67 -8.04
C SER A 109 0.57 -0.27 -8.10
N ILE A 110 0.16 0.78 -7.36
CA ILE A 110 -1.21 1.32 -7.44
C ILE A 110 -1.49 1.84 -8.85
N CYS A 111 -0.58 2.63 -9.44
CA CYS A 111 -0.73 3.13 -10.81
C CYS A 111 -0.92 1.98 -11.81
N ASP A 112 -0.11 0.93 -11.73
CA ASP A 112 -0.19 -0.22 -12.63
C ASP A 112 -1.56 -0.91 -12.55
N GLU A 113 -2.10 -1.09 -11.34
CA GLU A 113 -3.43 -1.68 -11.16
C GLU A 113 -4.55 -0.76 -11.64
N GLU A 114 -4.49 0.56 -11.37
CA GLU A 114 -5.49 1.50 -11.88
C GLU A 114 -5.48 1.57 -13.41
N ILE A 115 -4.30 1.60 -14.04
CA ILE A 115 -4.18 1.58 -15.51
C ILE A 115 -4.76 0.29 -16.10
N LYS A 116 -4.52 -0.87 -15.47
CA LYS A 116 -5.13 -2.14 -15.90
C LYS A 116 -6.65 -2.08 -15.82
N LEU A 117 -7.20 -1.49 -14.76
CA LEU A 117 -8.65 -1.32 -14.58
C LEU A 117 -9.25 -0.36 -15.62
N GLN A 118 -8.58 0.74 -15.96
CA GLN A 118 -9.02 1.68 -17.01
C GLN A 118 -9.05 1.03 -18.39
N ASN A 119 -8.08 0.17 -18.66
CA ASN A 119 -7.96 -0.56 -19.93
C ASN A 119 -8.93 -1.74 -20.02
N TYR A 120 -9.54 -2.16 -18.92
CA TYR A 120 -10.60 -3.16 -18.90
C TYR A 120 -11.91 -2.57 -19.44
N LYS A 121 -11.96 -2.35 -20.75
CA LYS A 121 -13.21 -2.08 -21.46
C LYS A 121 -13.93 -3.41 -21.63
N VAL A 122 -15.06 -3.59 -20.97
CA VAL A 122 -15.96 -4.71 -21.28
C VAL A 122 -16.65 -4.38 -22.60
N PRO A 123 -16.40 -5.14 -23.69
CA PRO A 123 -17.15 -4.96 -24.92
C PRO A 123 -18.55 -5.55 -24.69
N ASP A 124 -19.59 -4.74 -24.85
CA ASP A 124 -20.97 -5.18 -25.07
C ASP A 124 -21.71 -5.93 -23.95
N THR A 125 -21.55 -5.55 -22.69
CA THR A 125 -22.53 -5.93 -21.67
C THR A 125 -22.99 -4.73 -20.86
N HIS A 126 -24.31 -4.54 -20.74
CA HIS A 126 -24.99 -3.57 -19.85
C HIS A 126 -24.72 -3.79 -18.34
N VAL A 127 -23.62 -4.48 -18.00
CA VAL A 127 -23.20 -4.72 -16.63
C VAL A 127 -22.41 -3.50 -16.19
N SER A 128 -22.90 -2.89 -15.10
CA SER A 128 -22.34 -1.71 -14.44
C SER A 128 -20.81 -1.69 -14.52
N GLU A 129 -20.25 -0.57 -15.01
CA GLU A 129 -18.82 -0.28 -14.97
C GLU A 129 -18.26 -0.70 -13.60
N VAL A 130 -17.19 -1.51 -13.60
CA VAL A 130 -16.49 -1.82 -12.35
C VAL A 130 -16.06 -0.49 -11.75
N PRO A 131 -16.47 -0.16 -10.51
CA PRO A 131 -16.16 1.15 -9.93
C PRO A 131 -14.66 1.38 -9.94
N HIS A 132 -14.21 2.42 -10.66
CA HIS A 132 -12.80 2.79 -10.68
C HIS A 132 -12.46 3.55 -9.39
N PRO A 133 -11.52 3.07 -8.57
CA PRO A 133 -11.26 3.62 -7.24
C PRO A 133 -10.61 5.02 -7.25
N ARG A 134 -9.82 5.35 -8.29
CA ARG A 134 -9.21 6.67 -8.55
C ARG A 134 -8.27 7.11 -7.42
N PHE A 135 -7.47 6.19 -6.91
CA PHE A 135 -6.49 6.44 -5.85
C PHE A 135 -5.50 7.52 -6.25
N ILE A 136 -4.97 7.44 -7.47
CA ILE A 136 -3.97 8.39 -7.95
C ILE A 136 -4.59 9.77 -8.04
N GLU A 137 -5.79 9.89 -8.63
CA GLU A 137 -6.55 11.15 -8.75
C GLU A 137 -6.70 11.84 -7.39
N LYS A 138 -7.08 11.09 -6.34
CA LYS A 138 -7.27 11.62 -4.98
C LYS A 138 -5.97 12.03 -4.29
N ALA A 139 -4.85 11.43 -4.68
CA ALA A 139 -3.53 11.72 -4.10
C ALA A 139 -2.73 12.77 -4.88
N LEU A 140 -3.16 13.15 -6.10
CA LEU A 140 -2.38 13.97 -7.04
C LEU A 140 -1.77 15.23 -6.42
N SER A 141 -2.57 16.00 -5.68
CA SER A 141 -2.15 17.30 -5.11
C SER A 141 -0.94 17.19 -4.18
N SER A 142 -0.75 16.01 -3.59
CA SER A 142 0.26 15.79 -2.57
C SER A 142 1.35 14.82 -3.03
N LEU A 143 1.00 13.83 -3.86
CA LEU A 143 1.95 12.88 -4.44
C LEU A 143 2.85 13.54 -5.49
N VAL A 144 2.29 14.41 -6.35
CA VAL A 144 3.07 15.06 -7.42
C VAL A 144 4.21 15.92 -6.87
N PRO A 145 3.99 16.81 -5.88
CA PRO A 145 5.09 17.56 -5.27
C PRO A 145 6.19 16.67 -4.71
N VAL A 146 5.84 15.59 -4.00
CA VAL A 146 6.82 14.67 -3.41
C VAL A 146 7.66 13.98 -4.50
N LEU A 147 7.02 13.51 -5.57
CA LEU A 147 7.74 12.92 -6.71
C LEU A 147 8.68 13.93 -7.37
N LEU A 148 8.24 15.18 -7.54
CA LEU A 148 9.06 16.24 -8.11
C LEU A 148 10.25 16.59 -7.19
N ASP A 149 10.03 16.68 -5.88
CA ASP A 149 11.08 16.99 -4.90
C ASP A 149 12.18 15.91 -4.92
N THR A 150 11.80 14.62 -4.99
CA THR A 150 12.80 13.53 -5.07
C THR A 150 13.67 13.57 -6.33
N LEU A 151 13.20 14.21 -7.40
CA LEU A 151 13.96 14.39 -8.64
C LEU A 151 14.80 15.68 -8.62
N HIS A 152 14.46 16.65 -7.77
CA HIS A 152 15.17 17.93 -7.67
C HIS A 152 16.35 17.93 -6.69
N GLU A 153 16.54 16.89 -5.85
CA GLU A 153 17.74 16.71 -4.99
C GLU A 153 19.08 16.51 -5.76
N GLY A 154 19.09 16.66 -7.08
CA GLY A 154 20.28 16.49 -7.92
C GLY A 154 21.23 17.70 -8.04
N LYS A 155 21.15 18.73 -7.18
CA LYS A 155 22.09 19.87 -7.18
C LYS A 155 22.28 20.49 -5.79
N GLU A 156 23.06 19.84 -4.94
CA GLU A 156 23.86 20.56 -3.93
C GLU A 156 25.26 19.94 -3.91
N ASP A 157 26.16 20.50 -4.73
CA ASP A 157 27.60 20.52 -4.51
C ASP A 157 27.97 21.89 -3.90
#